data_AF-A0A965QFU7-F1
#
_entry.id   AF-A0A965QFU7-F1
#
_cell.length_a   1.000
_cell.length_b   1.000
_cell.length_c   1.000
_cell.angle_alpha   90.00
_cell.angle_beta   90.00
_cell.angle_gamma   90.00
#
_symmetry.space_group_name_H-M   'P 1'
#
loop_
_entity.id
_entity.type
_entity.pdbx_description
1 polymer ?
#
loop_
_entity_poly.entity_id
_entity_poly.type
_entity_poly.pdbx_seq_one_letter_code
_entity_poly.pdbx_strand_id
1 'polypeptide(L)'
;MFLAASFLFTLIVHLFIFSLNNLTVVLIPLISGGLAYLIFYFLLKQFISTRLSQIYNSIQLSQNTNLASNNSIDTLMDKAEIEVDKWKNDRNFEITRLKEQEQFRREFLGNLAHELKTPVFSIQGYIVTLLEGGLEDKKINRSFLERAERATDRMASILDDLDQITKLEVDELKNEIRSFDIIEVIKETFESLEILAKSKDYKLTFAKEYSPIYVMADRTKIGQVFSNLLGNAL
;
A
#
# COMPACT_ATOMS: atom_id res chain seq x y z
N MET A 1 -29.06 -16.69 -60.82
CA MET A 1 -27.59 -16.82 -60.88
C MET A 1 -27.07 -18.00 -60.05
N PHE A 2 -27.44 -18.13 -58.76
CA PHE A 2 -27.03 -19.26 -57.90
C PHE A 2 -27.48 -20.65 -58.37
N LEU A 3 -28.71 -20.80 -58.88
CA LEU A 3 -29.21 -22.09 -59.42
C LEU A 3 -28.44 -22.57 -60.66
N ALA A 4 -28.10 -21.65 -61.56
CA ALA A 4 -27.31 -21.96 -62.75
C ALA A 4 -25.87 -22.36 -62.39
N ALA A 5 -25.25 -21.69 -61.41
CA ALA A 5 -23.91 -22.02 -60.93
C ALA A 5 -23.85 -23.36 -60.21
N SER A 6 -24.86 -23.68 -59.38
CA SER A 6 -24.97 -24.98 -58.71
C SER A 6 -25.16 -26.12 -59.72
N PHE A 7 -26.01 -25.93 -60.74
CA PHE A 7 -26.21 -26.92 -61.81
C PHE A 7 -24.95 -27.12 -62.67
N LEU A 8 -24.22 -26.04 -62.99
CA LEU A 8 -22.96 -26.15 -63.74
C LEU A 8 -21.88 -26.88 -62.91
N PHE A 9 -21.81 -26.59 -61.61
CA PHE A 9 -20.89 -27.25 -60.69
C PHE A 9 -21.19 -28.73 -60.53
N THR A 10 -22.46 -29.12 -60.35
CA THR A 10 -22.85 -30.53 -60.26
C THR A 10 -22.63 -31.26 -61.59
N LEU A 11 -22.91 -30.63 -62.75
CA LEU A 11 -22.64 -31.20 -64.07
C LEU A 11 -21.13 -31.43 -64.30
N ILE A 12 -20.28 -30.46 -63.94
CA ILE A 12 -18.83 -30.56 -64.05
C ILE A 12 -18.30 -31.68 -63.15
N VAL A 13 -18.76 -31.75 -61.90
CA VAL A 13 -18.40 -32.83 -60.96
C VAL A 13 -18.84 -34.19 -61.50
N HIS A 14 -20.03 -34.30 -62.07
CA HIS A 14 -20.55 -35.57 -62.61
C HIS A 14 -19.80 -36.03 -63.89
N LEU A 15 -19.47 -35.09 -64.80
CA LEU A 15 -18.64 -35.37 -65.99
C LEU A 15 -17.23 -35.81 -65.63
N PHE A 16 -16.63 -35.21 -64.60
CA PHE A 16 -15.31 -35.60 -64.12
C PHE A 16 -15.34 -36.98 -63.44
N ILE A 17 -16.38 -37.28 -62.66
CA ILE A 17 -16.55 -38.57 -61.98
C ILE A 17 -16.74 -39.73 -62.96
N PHE A 18 -17.47 -39.53 -64.08
CA PHE A 18 -17.72 -40.60 -65.06
C PHE A 18 -16.47 -41.06 -65.83
N SER A 19 -15.48 -40.19 -65.98
CA SER A 19 -14.20 -40.48 -66.63
C SER A 19 -13.16 -41.10 -65.69
N LEU A 20 -13.44 -41.14 -64.39
CA LEU A 20 -12.47 -41.42 -63.34
C LEU A 20 -12.72 -42.80 -62.72
N ASN A 21 -11.63 -43.53 -62.44
CA ASN A 21 -11.70 -44.82 -61.77
C ASN A 21 -12.29 -44.64 -60.35
N ASN A 22 -13.09 -45.59 -59.85
CA ASN A 22 -13.76 -45.52 -58.54
C ASN A 22 -12.78 -45.15 -57.39
N LEU A 23 -11.51 -45.56 -57.50
CA LEU A 23 -10.44 -45.22 -56.57
C LEU A 23 -10.17 -43.70 -56.48
N THR A 24 -10.15 -43.00 -57.61
CA THR A 24 -9.79 -41.58 -57.69
C THR A 24 -10.85 -40.66 -57.10
N VAL A 25 -12.13 -41.05 -57.19
CA VAL A 25 -13.27 -40.32 -56.59
C VAL A 25 -13.16 -40.30 -55.06
N VAL A 26 -12.55 -41.32 -54.45
CA VAL A 26 -12.33 -41.39 -53.00
C VAL A 26 -11.03 -40.70 -52.59
N LEU A 27 -9.97 -40.80 -53.39
CA LEU A 27 -8.65 -40.25 -53.03
C LEU A 27 -8.60 -38.72 -53.02
N ILE A 28 -9.24 -38.05 -53.99
CA ILE A 28 -9.23 -36.58 -54.10
C ILE A 28 -9.80 -35.89 -52.84
N PRO A 29 -11.01 -36.22 -52.35
CA PRO A 29 -11.55 -35.57 -51.15
C PRO A 29 -10.70 -35.87 -49.91
N LEU A 30 -10.14 -37.09 -49.80
CA LEU A 30 -9.27 -37.47 -48.69
C LEU A 30 -8.00 -36.60 -48.63
N ILE A 31 -7.34 -36.42 -49.78
CA ILE A 31 -6.13 -35.61 -49.89
C ILE A 31 -6.45 -34.12 -49.65
N SER A 32 -7.52 -33.61 -50.25
CA SER A 32 -7.91 -32.20 -50.08
C SER A 32 -8.32 -31.88 -48.63
N GLY A 33 -9.03 -32.81 -47.96
CA GLY A 33 -9.42 -32.67 -46.56
C GLY A 33 -8.21 -32.70 -45.63
N GLY A 34 -7.25 -33.60 -45.90
CA GLY A 34 -5.99 -33.64 -45.17
C GLY A 34 -5.18 -32.35 -45.30
N LEU A 35 -5.07 -31.81 -46.52
CA LEU A 35 -4.41 -30.53 -46.77
C LEU A 35 -5.12 -29.37 -46.06
N ALA A 36 -6.45 -29.29 -46.15
CA ALA A 36 -7.23 -28.27 -45.47
C ALA A 36 -7.05 -28.34 -43.94
N TYR A 37 -7.05 -29.55 -43.37
CA TYR A 37 -6.81 -29.78 -41.95
C TYR A 37 -5.40 -29.31 -41.54
N LEU A 38 -4.36 -29.64 -42.31
CA LEU A 38 -2.99 -29.21 -42.03
C LEU A 38 -2.83 -27.69 -42.08
N ILE A 39 -3.40 -27.04 -43.10
CA ILE A 39 -3.38 -25.59 -43.24
C ILE A 39 -4.12 -24.94 -42.07
N PHE A 40 -5.31 -25.44 -41.72
CA PHE A 40 -6.10 -24.94 -40.61
C PHE A 40 -5.36 -25.07 -39.27
N TYR A 41 -4.76 -26.24 -39.01
CA TYR A 41 -3.95 -26.49 -37.82
C TYR A 41 -2.75 -25.53 -37.74
N PHE A 42 -2.06 -25.31 -38.86
CA PHE A 42 -0.94 -24.38 -38.94
C PHE A 42 -1.35 -22.93 -38.67
N LEU A 43 -2.45 -22.46 -39.28
CA LEU A 43 -2.99 -21.12 -39.06
C LEU A 43 -3.43 -20.91 -37.61
N LEU A 44 -4.11 -21.88 -37.00
CA LEU A 44 -4.49 -21.84 -35.58
C LEU A 44 -3.26 -21.67 -34.69
N LYS A 45 -2.22 -22.47 -34.93
CA LYS A 45 -0.97 -22.42 -34.17
C LYS A 45 -0.28 -21.06 -34.31
N GLN A 46 -0.21 -20.53 -35.52
CA GLN A 46 0.42 -19.23 -35.78
C GLN A 46 -0.39 -18.05 -35.21
N PHE A 47 -1.72 -18.12 -35.28
CA PHE A 47 -2.62 -17.10 -34.73
C PHE A 47 -2.52 -17.02 -33.20
N ILE A 48 -2.58 -18.18 -32.52
CA ILE A 48 -2.44 -18.27 -31.06
C ILE A 48 -1.06 -17.72 -30.63
N SER A 49 0.01 -18.15 -31.29
CA SER A 49 1.38 -17.71 -30.98
C SER A 49 1.58 -16.20 -31.13
N THR A 50 1.04 -15.58 -32.19
CA THR A 50 1.21 -14.15 -32.44
C THR A 50 0.46 -13.31 -31.41
N ARG A 51 -0.78 -13.69 -31.07
CA ARG A 51 -1.61 -12.95 -30.10
C ARG A 51 -1.09 -13.07 -28.67
N LEU A 52 -0.63 -14.26 -28.27
CA LEU A 52 -0.04 -14.46 -26.95
C LEU A 52 1.26 -13.69 -26.76
N SER A 53 2.13 -13.65 -27.78
CA SER A 53 3.36 -12.85 -27.74
C SER A 53 3.07 -11.35 -27.59
N GLN A 54 2.02 -10.83 -28.23
CA GLN A 54 1.65 -9.41 -28.11
C GLN A 54 1.17 -9.05 -26.70
N ILE A 55 0.37 -9.91 -26.07
CA ILE A 55 -0.10 -9.70 -24.69
C ILE A 55 1.08 -9.82 -23.71
N TYR A 56 1.93 -10.82 -23.88
CA TYR A 56 3.15 -11.01 -23.09
C TYR A 56 4.09 -9.79 -23.17
N ASN A 57 4.42 -9.32 -24.38
CA ASN A 57 5.29 -8.17 -24.58
C ASN A 57 4.66 -6.85 -24.06
N SER A 58 3.33 -6.72 -24.08
CA SER A 58 2.64 -5.54 -23.53
C SER A 58 2.68 -5.47 -22.00
N ILE A 59 2.87 -6.60 -21.32
CA ILE A 59 3.04 -6.70 -19.86
C ILE A 59 4.52 -6.55 -19.47
N GLN A 60 5.44 -7.01 -20.33
CA GLN A 60 6.88 -7.03 -20.07
C GLN A 60 7.64 -5.72 -20.42
N LEU A 61 6.95 -4.69 -20.93
CA LEU A 61 7.56 -3.42 -21.36
C LEU A 61 8.13 -2.54 -20.22
N SER A 62 8.44 -3.13 -19.06
CA SER A 62 9.10 -2.50 -17.91
C SER A 62 10.41 -3.17 -17.47
N GLN A 63 10.80 -4.37 -17.97
CA GLN A 63 12.06 -4.99 -17.54
C GLN A 63 12.85 -5.67 -18.67
N ASN A 64 14.04 -5.10 -18.95
CA ASN A 64 15.08 -5.58 -19.86
C ASN A 64 15.48 -7.04 -19.56
N THR A 65 14.96 -8.02 -20.28
CA THR A 65 15.59 -9.35 -20.37
C THR A 65 15.58 -9.87 -21.81
N ASN A 66 16.78 -10.00 -22.40
CA ASN A 66 17.01 -10.70 -23.65
C ASN A 66 16.86 -12.21 -23.40
N LEU A 67 15.67 -12.76 -23.66
CA LEU A 67 15.42 -14.20 -23.56
C LEU A 67 15.53 -14.84 -24.94
N ALA A 68 16.66 -15.50 -25.14
CA ALA A 68 17.00 -16.25 -26.35
C ALA A 68 16.01 -17.39 -26.64
N SER A 69 15.75 -17.52 -27.94
CA SER A 69 14.92 -18.50 -28.63
C SER A 69 15.39 -19.95 -28.41
N ASN A 70 14.63 -20.77 -27.67
CA ASN A 70 14.49 -22.24 -27.86
C ASN A 70 13.57 -22.97 -26.84
N ASN A 71 12.59 -22.31 -26.24
CA ASN A 71 11.67 -22.97 -25.31
C ASN A 71 10.41 -23.43 -26.07
N SER A 72 9.98 -24.68 -25.85
CA SER A 72 8.72 -25.21 -26.38
C SER A 72 7.54 -24.37 -25.88
N ILE A 73 6.50 -24.23 -26.71
CA ILE A 73 5.34 -23.37 -26.43
C ILE A 73 4.74 -23.68 -25.04
N ASP A 74 4.68 -24.94 -24.64
CA ASP A 74 4.17 -25.34 -23.33
C ASP A 74 5.03 -24.77 -22.18
N THR A 75 6.37 -24.81 -22.29
CA THR A 75 7.25 -24.20 -21.27
C THR A 75 7.20 -22.68 -21.23
N LEU A 76 6.79 -22.01 -22.31
CA LEU A 76 6.53 -20.57 -22.32
C LEU A 76 5.18 -20.25 -21.69
N MET A 77 4.15 -21.09 -21.90
CA MET A 77 2.84 -20.94 -21.27
C MET A 77 2.93 -21.13 -19.76
N ASP A 78 3.60 -22.18 -19.30
CA ASP A 78 3.79 -22.45 -17.87
C ASP A 78 4.53 -21.31 -17.17
N LYS A 79 5.57 -20.75 -17.82
CA LYS A 79 6.32 -19.60 -17.28
C LYS A 79 5.47 -18.33 -17.25
N ALA A 80 4.66 -18.08 -18.29
CA ALA A 80 3.78 -16.93 -18.34
C ALA A 80 2.67 -17.01 -17.28
N GLU A 81 2.13 -18.20 -17.00
CA GLU A 81 1.12 -18.40 -15.96
C GLU A 81 1.69 -18.11 -14.57
N ILE A 82 2.89 -18.62 -14.26
CA ILE A 82 3.60 -18.34 -13.00
C ILE A 82 3.90 -16.84 -12.85
N GLU A 83 4.35 -16.18 -13.91
CA GLU A 83 4.71 -14.75 -13.89
C GLU A 83 3.47 -13.86 -13.69
N VAL A 84 2.34 -14.19 -14.34
CA VAL A 84 1.07 -13.48 -14.16
C VAL A 84 0.53 -13.67 -12.74
N ASP A 85 0.60 -14.89 -12.18
CA ASP A 85 0.14 -15.13 -10.81
C ASP A 85 1.00 -14.37 -9.79
N LYS A 86 2.34 -14.38 -9.98
CA LYS A 86 3.25 -13.58 -9.16
C LYS A 86 2.94 -12.09 -9.25
N TRP A 87 2.78 -11.55 -10.46
CA TRP A 87 2.44 -10.13 -10.65
C TRP A 87 1.12 -9.77 -9.99
N LYS A 88 0.10 -10.64 -10.09
CA LYS A 88 -1.19 -10.44 -9.45
C LYS A 88 -1.05 -10.39 -7.92
N ASN A 89 -0.24 -11.28 -7.34
CA ASN A 89 0.02 -11.30 -5.90
C ASN A 89 0.78 -10.03 -5.45
N ASP A 90 1.83 -9.65 -6.18
CA ASP A 90 2.61 -8.43 -5.91
C ASP A 90 1.73 -7.17 -6.00
N ARG A 91 0.85 -7.09 -7.01
CA ARG A 91 -0.13 -6.01 -7.16
C ARG A 91 -1.17 -6.00 -6.05
N ASN A 92 -1.70 -7.15 -5.66
CA ASN A 92 -2.65 -7.23 -4.57
C ASN A 92 -2.01 -6.78 -3.25
N PHE A 93 -0.76 -7.18 -3.01
CA PHE A 93 0.00 -6.72 -1.85
C PHE A 93 0.22 -5.20 -1.88
N GLU A 94 0.64 -4.65 -3.03
CA GLU A 94 0.81 -3.20 -3.21
C GLU A 94 -0.51 -2.44 -2.98
N ILE A 95 -1.63 -2.90 -3.56
CA ILE A 95 -2.95 -2.30 -3.37
C ILE A 95 -3.37 -2.36 -1.91
N THR A 96 -3.12 -3.48 -1.24
CA THR A 96 -3.46 -3.66 0.18
C THR A 96 -2.67 -2.66 1.03
N ARG A 97 -1.36 -2.57 0.80
CA ARG A 97 -0.49 -1.60 1.48
C ARG A 97 -0.94 -0.16 1.27
N LEU A 98 -1.30 0.21 0.03
CA LEU A 98 -1.79 1.55 -0.28
C LEU A 98 -3.13 1.86 0.42
N LYS A 99 -4.05 0.88 0.48
CA LYS A 99 -5.32 1.03 1.20
C LYS A 99 -5.10 1.18 2.70
N GLU A 100 -4.19 0.41 3.28
CA GLU A 100 -3.83 0.53 4.70
C GLU A 100 -3.25 1.92 5.01
N GLN A 101 -2.36 2.44 4.15
CA GLN A 101 -1.83 3.80 4.27
C GLN A 101 -2.91 4.87 4.13
N GLU A 102 -3.82 4.73 3.17
CA GLU A 102 -4.94 5.66 2.98
C GLU A 102 -5.88 5.66 4.20
N GLN A 103 -6.21 4.46 4.71
CA GLN A 103 -7.03 4.30 5.90
C GLN A 103 -6.36 4.93 7.12
N PHE A 104 -5.07 4.65 7.36
CA PHE A 104 -4.29 5.26 8.43
C PHE A 104 -4.33 6.79 8.34
N ARG A 105 -4.05 7.36 7.17
CA ARG A 105 -4.07 8.81 6.96
C ARG A 105 -5.45 9.40 7.25
N ARG A 106 -6.52 8.72 6.84
CA ARG A 106 -7.90 9.17 7.07
C ARG A 106 -8.28 9.12 8.56
N GLU A 107 -7.92 8.04 9.25
CA GLU A 107 -8.14 7.90 10.70
C GLU A 107 -7.32 8.92 11.49
N PHE A 108 -6.05 9.10 11.13
CA PHE A 108 -5.16 10.09 11.75
C PHE A 108 -5.70 11.52 11.62
N LEU A 109 -6.03 11.95 10.40
CA LEU A 109 -6.60 13.28 10.17
C LEU A 109 -7.96 13.46 10.86
N GLY A 110 -8.77 12.40 10.92
CA GLY A 110 -10.05 12.41 11.63
C GLY A 110 -9.86 12.61 13.14
N ASN A 111 -8.95 11.87 13.75
CA ASN A 111 -8.62 11.97 15.17
C ASN A 111 -8.04 13.35 15.50
N LEU A 112 -7.08 13.82 14.71
CA LEU A 112 -6.49 15.16 14.85
C LEU A 112 -7.55 16.26 14.82
N ALA A 113 -8.47 16.21 13.83
CA ALA A 113 -9.54 17.18 13.73
C ALA A 113 -10.48 17.17 14.94
N HIS A 114 -10.77 15.98 15.49
CA HIS A 114 -11.59 15.85 16.69
C HIS A 114 -10.86 16.41 17.93
N GLU A 115 -9.59 16.06 18.09
CA GLU A 115 -8.79 16.50 19.24
C GLU A 115 -8.54 18.01 19.22
N LEU A 116 -8.40 18.64 18.06
CA LEU A 116 -8.30 20.10 17.93
C LEU A 116 -9.63 20.81 18.15
N LYS A 117 -10.75 20.24 17.71
CA LYS A 117 -12.09 20.84 17.84
C LYS A 117 -12.46 21.11 19.31
N THR A 118 -12.09 20.21 20.21
CA THR A 118 -12.43 20.27 21.64
C THR A 118 -11.83 21.49 22.36
N PRO A 119 -10.49 21.72 22.35
CA PRO A 119 -9.89 22.90 22.97
C PRO A 119 -10.32 24.19 22.28
N VAL A 120 -10.49 24.20 20.95
CA VAL A 120 -10.99 25.38 20.21
C VAL A 120 -12.36 25.82 20.74
N PHE A 121 -13.33 24.90 20.84
CA PHE A 121 -14.65 25.25 21.37
C PHE A 121 -14.63 25.59 22.86
N SER A 122 -13.73 24.98 23.64
CA SER A 122 -13.57 25.32 25.05
C SER A 122 -13.07 26.76 25.23
N ILE A 123 -12.04 27.15 24.47
CA ILE A 123 -11.50 28.51 24.46
C ILE A 123 -12.58 29.50 24.03
N GLN A 124 -13.27 29.21 22.92
CA GLN A 124 -14.36 30.05 22.45
C GLN A 124 -15.45 30.22 23.51
N GLY A 125 -15.87 29.13 24.15
CA GLY A 125 -16.88 29.17 25.21
C GLY A 125 -16.45 30.01 26.40
N TYR A 126 -15.21 29.85 26.87
CA TYR A 126 -14.69 30.66 27.98
C TYR A 126 -14.58 32.13 27.62
N ILE A 127 -14.08 32.46 26.41
CA ILE A 127 -14.00 33.84 25.94
C ILE A 127 -15.39 34.46 25.84
N VAL A 128 -16.39 33.76 25.27
CA VAL A 128 -17.76 34.27 25.16
C VAL A 128 -18.36 34.52 26.54
N THR A 129 -18.24 33.57 27.48
CA THR A 129 -18.77 33.78 28.85
C THR A 129 -18.10 34.95 29.57
N LEU A 130 -16.78 35.13 29.37
CA LEU A 130 -16.07 36.28 29.92
C LEU A 130 -16.61 37.60 29.34
N LEU A 131 -16.82 37.66 28.03
CA LEU A 131 -17.35 38.84 27.35
C LEU A 131 -18.82 39.15 27.71
N GLU A 132 -19.63 38.14 28.07
CA GLU A 132 -21.04 38.26 28.45
C GLU A 132 -21.26 38.63 29.94
N GLY A 133 -20.28 39.27 30.59
CA GLY A 133 -20.37 39.71 31.99
C GLY A 133 -19.57 38.85 32.98
N GLY A 134 -18.87 37.82 32.48
CA GLY A 134 -18.01 36.98 33.31
C GLY A 134 -16.71 37.65 33.75
N LEU A 135 -16.28 38.73 33.07
CA LEU A 135 -15.11 39.53 33.46
C LEU A 135 -15.32 40.24 34.81
N GLU A 136 -16.55 40.69 35.06
CA GLU A 136 -16.95 41.44 36.26
C GLU A 136 -17.15 40.53 37.48
N ASP A 137 -17.38 39.23 37.27
CA ASP A 137 -17.48 38.25 38.35
C ASP A 137 -16.10 37.70 38.76
N LYS A 138 -15.59 38.23 39.88
CA LYS A 138 -14.31 37.82 40.49
C LYS A 138 -14.23 36.34 40.86
N LYS A 139 -15.36 35.61 40.94
CA LYS A 139 -15.36 34.16 41.24
C LYS A 139 -14.99 33.32 40.03
N ILE A 140 -15.29 33.79 38.82
CA ILE A 140 -15.15 33.00 37.58
C ILE A 140 -14.11 33.57 36.62
N ASN A 141 -13.86 34.89 36.63
CA ASN A 141 -13.04 35.54 35.61
C ASN A 141 -11.65 34.91 35.42
N ARG A 142 -10.91 34.75 36.51
CA ARG A 142 -9.55 34.18 36.51
C ARG A 142 -9.58 32.69 36.18
N SER A 143 -10.53 31.96 36.75
CA SER A 143 -10.68 30.51 36.49
C SER A 143 -10.94 30.23 35.01
N PHE A 144 -11.75 31.05 34.34
CA PHE A 144 -12.07 30.88 32.91
C PHE A 144 -10.88 31.25 32.02
N LEU A 145 -10.12 32.30 32.36
CA LEU A 145 -8.87 32.63 31.69
C LEU A 145 -7.84 31.49 31.82
N GLU A 146 -7.65 30.95 33.02
CA GLU A 146 -6.76 29.80 33.26
C GLU A 146 -7.24 28.53 32.51
N ARG A 147 -8.54 28.32 32.35
CA ARG A 147 -9.06 27.20 31.55
C ARG A 147 -8.83 27.40 30.06
N ALA A 148 -8.92 28.63 29.55
CA ALA A 148 -8.61 28.95 28.17
C ALA A 148 -7.11 28.81 27.87
N GLU A 149 -6.25 29.20 28.81
CA GLU A 149 -4.81 29.00 28.72
C GLU A 149 -4.45 27.51 28.66
N ARG A 150 -4.94 26.68 29.58
CA ARG A 150 -4.75 25.21 29.53
C ARG A 150 -5.23 24.57 28.22
N ALA A 151 -6.33 25.07 27.65
CA ALA A 151 -6.82 24.58 26.36
C ALA A 151 -5.88 25.00 25.21
N THR A 152 -5.21 26.14 25.33
CA THR A 152 -4.18 26.60 24.37
C THR A 152 -2.93 25.73 24.46
N ASP A 153 -2.46 25.42 25.66
CA ASP A 153 -1.34 24.50 25.87
C ASP A 153 -1.62 23.13 25.28
N ARG A 154 -2.87 22.64 25.44
CA ARG A 154 -3.27 21.38 24.83
C ARG A 154 -3.26 21.42 23.31
N MET A 155 -3.65 22.53 22.68
CA MET A 155 -3.49 22.68 21.22
C MET A 155 -2.03 22.68 20.79
N ALA A 156 -1.15 23.33 21.56
CA ALA A 156 0.28 23.33 21.28
C ALA A 156 0.87 21.92 21.34
N SER A 157 0.48 21.12 22.33
CA SER A 157 0.87 19.70 22.41
C SER A 157 0.44 18.89 21.19
N ILE A 158 -0.81 19.05 20.74
CA ILE A 158 -1.32 18.34 19.55
C ILE A 158 -0.55 18.74 18.28
N LEU A 159 -0.15 20.01 18.17
CA LEU A 159 0.66 20.48 17.04
C LEU A 159 2.09 19.91 17.09
N ASP A 160 2.69 19.80 18.27
CA ASP A 160 4.00 19.17 18.44
C ASP A 160 3.95 17.68 18.06
N ASP A 161 2.91 16.97 18.49
CA ASP A 161 2.70 15.56 18.12
C ASP A 161 2.56 15.40 16.60
N LEU A 162 1.86 16.33 15.93
CA LEU A 162 1.74 16.34 14.47
C LEU A 162 3.09 16.59 13.77
N ASP A 163 3.89 17.53 14.28
CA ASP A 163 5.22 17.83 13.73
C ASP A 163 6.16 16.62 13.88
N GLN A 164 6.12 15.94 15.03
CA GLN A 164 6.88 14.70 15.26
C GLN A 164 6.48 13.58 14.26
N ILE A 165 5.18 13.39 14.03
CA ILE A 165 4.69 12.39 13.06
C ILE A 165 5.07 12.76 11.63
N THR A 166 4.96 14.03 11.27
CA THR A 166 5.32 14.51 9.93
C THR A 166 6.82 14.32 9.66
N LYS A 167 7.67 14.57 10.66
CA LYS A 167 9.11 14.28 10.59
C LYS A 167 9.39 12.79 10.40
N LEU A 168 8.62 11.91 11.04
CA LEU A 168 8.74 10.45 10.87
C LEU A 168 8.33 9.97 9.47
N GLU A 169 7.40 10.65 8.79
CA GLU A 169 6.96 10.30 7.42
C GLU A 169 7.88 10.85 6.32
N VAL A 170 8.43 12.05 6.50
CA VAL A 170 9.22 12.75 5.45
C VAL A 170 10.68 12.34 5.46
N ASP A 171 11.27 12.13 6.64
CA ASP A 171 12.62 11.61 6.72
C ASP A 171 12.58 10.08 6.66
N GLU A 172 13.25 9.49 5.67
CA GLU A 172 13.98 8.24 5.90
C GLU A 172 15.01 8.53 7.01
N LEU A 173 14.55 8.63 8.26
CA LEU A 173 15.37 9.09 9.37
C LEU A 173 16.56 8.15 9.46
N LYS A 174 17.74 8.65 9.06
CA LYS A 174 19.01 7.96 9.30
C LYS A 174 19.13 7.80 10.80
N ASN A 175 18.82 6.61 11.28
CA ASN A 175 18.99 6.29 12.69
C ASN A 175 20.47 6.43 13.02
N GLU A 176 20.81 7.32 13.94
CA GLU A 176 22.18 7.45 14.43
C GLU A 176 22.41 6.37 15.49
N ILE A 177 22.60 5.14 15.02
CA ILE A 177 22.85 3.99 15.89
C ILE A 177 24.24 4.15 16.52
N ARG A 178 24.27 4.36 17.84
CA ARG A 178 25.50 4.45 18.63
C ARG A 178 25.38 3.65 19.92
N SER A 179 26.52 3.30 20.50
CA SER A 179 26.57 2.68 21.83
C SER A 179 26.41 3.76 22.90
N PHE A 180 25.47 3.58 23.84
CA PHE A 180 25.29 4.47 24.99
C PHE A 180 24.70 3.70 26.19
N ASP A 181 24.85 4.24 27.39
CA ASP A 181 24.24 3.69 28.61
C ASP A 181 22.75 4.06 28.70
N ILE A 182 21.87 3.06 28.60
CA ILE A 182 20.42 3.27 28.67
C ILE A 182 19.96 3.74 30.05
N ILE A 183 20.71 3.40 31.11
CA ILE A 183 20.37 3.78 32.48
C ILE A 183 20.50 5.30 32.65
N GLU A 184 21.48 5.93 32.00
CA GLU A 184 21.66 7.38 31.98
C GLU A 184 20.46 8.08 31.32
N VAL A 185 20.01 7.59 30.15
CA VAL A 185 18.87 8.15 29.43
C VAL A 185 17.58 8.10 30.27
N ILE A 186 17.34 6.98 30.98
CA ILE A 186 16.18 6.86 31.85
C ILE A 186 16.27 7.83 33.04
N LYS A 187 17.47 8.04 33.61
CA LYS A 187 17.68 9.02 34.69
C LYS A 187 17.41 10.45 34.23
N GLU A 188 17.96 10.85 33.08
CA GLU A 188 17.67 12.16 32.46
C GLU A 188 16.16 12.34 32.24
N THR A 189 15.47 11.26 31.82
CA THR A 189 14.01 11.29 31.65
C THR A 189 13.29 11.48 32.98
N PHE A 190 13.70 10.78 34.05
CA PHE A 190 13.14 10.95 35.40
C PHE A 190 13.32 12.38 35.91
N GLU A 191 14.49 12.98 35.71
CA GLU A 191 14.78 14.37 36.10
C GLU A 191 13.86 15.34 35.35
N SER A 192 13.69 15.15 34.04
CA SER A 192 12.81 16.01 33.23
C SER A 192 11.34 15.94 33.67
N LEU A 193 10.88 14.78 34.15
CA LEU A 193 9.50 14.55 34.59
C LEU A 193 9.27 14.75 36.10
N GLU A 194 10.32 15.09 36.88
CA GLU A 194 10.23 15.15 38.34
C GLU A 194 9.21 16.18 38.83
N ILE A 195 9.18 17.36 38.19
CA ILE A 195 8.24 18.45 38.53
C ILE A 195 6.80 18.00 38.25
N LEU A 196 6.56 17.38 37.09
CA LEU A 196 5.24 16.88 36.71
C LEU A 196 4.77 15.79 37.68
N ALA A 197 5.63 14.82 37.98
CA ALA A 197 5.33 13.74 38.92
C ALA A 197 4.98 14.28 40.31
N LYS A 198 5.77 15.22 40.85
CA LYS A 198 5.50 15.87 42.13
C LYS A 198 4.19 16.64 42.14
N SER A 199 3.83 17.32 41.05
CA SER A 199 2.55 18.05 40.94
C SER A 199 1.33 17.12 41.05
N LYS A 200 1.50 15.83 40.73
CA LYS A 200 0.48 14.78 40.80
C LYS A 200 0.65 13.83 42.00
N ASP A 201 1.55 14.16 42.93
CA ASP A 201 1.89 13.34 44.11
C ASP A 201 2.42 11.93 43.78
N TYR A 202 3.14 11.81 42.66
CA TYR A 202 3.81 10.59 42.22
C TYR A 202 5.32 10.64 42.43
N LYS A 203 5.93 9.46 42.62
CA LYS A 203 7.37 9.28 42.76
C LYS A 203 7.89 8.31 41.70
N LEU A 204 8.81 8.79 40.87
CA LEU A 204 9.52 7.96 39.91
C LEU A 204 10.72 7.29 40.60
N THR A 205 10.79 5.96 40.57
CA THR A 205 11.92 5.19 41.14
C THR A 205 12.29 4.01 40.27
N PHE A 206 13.56 3.62 40.29
CA PHE A 206 13.99 2.32 39.79
C PHE A 206 13.57 1.22 40.77
N ALA A 207 13.14 0.06 40.25
CA ALA A 207 12.75 -1.08 41.08
C ALA A 207 13.92 -1.68 41.88
N LYS A 208 15.15 -1.48 41.39
CA LYS A 208 16.41 -1.87 42.02
C LYS A 208 17.53 -1.00 41.47
N GLU A 209 18.72 -1.12 42.04
CA GLU A 209 19.92 -0.52 41.46
C GLU A 209 20.33 -1.30 40.20
N TYR A 210 20.60 -0.55 39.13
CA TYR A 210 21.10 -1.07 37.87
C TYR A 210 22.50 -0.53 37.63
N SER A 211 23.44 -1.42 37.30
CA SER A 211 24.73 -1.04 36.71
C SER A 211 24.52 -0.52 35.28
N PRO A 212 25.46 0.26 34.71
CA PRO A 212 25.39 0.73 33.32
C PRO A 212 25.10 -0.39 32.33
N ILE A 213 24.13 -0.18 31.43
CA ILE A 213 23.75 -1.14 30.39
C ILE A 213 23.90 -0.46 29.03
N TYR A 214 24.91 -0.89 28.27
CA TYR A 214 25.18 -0.33 26.95
C TYR A 214 24.31 -0.98 25.88
N VAL A 215 23.63 -0.15 25.09
CA VAL A 215 22.78 -0.58 23.97
C VAL A 215 23.19 0.09 22.66
N MET A 216 22.93 -0.56 21.53
CA MET A 216 23.15 -0.01 20.19
C MET A 216 21.83 0.51 19.64
N ALA A 217 21.58 1.81 19.77
CA ALA A 217 20.35 2.43 19.31
C ALA A 217 20.56 3.92 19.03
N ASP A 218 19.52 4.59 18.55
CA ASP A 218 19.46 6.05 18.50
C ASP A 218 19.09 6.58 19.90
N ARG A 219 20.05 7.21 20.58
CA ARG A 219 19.88 7.71 21.96
C ARG A 219 18.71 8.67 22.08
N THR A 220 18.54 9.57 21.11
CA THR A 220 17.53 10.63 21.15
C THR A 220 16.13 10.03 21.00
N LYS A 221 15.95 9.13 20.03
CA LYS A 221 14.68 8.44 19.82
C LYS A 221 14.29 7.55 21.00
N ILE A 222 15.25 6.83 21.58
CA ILE A 222 14.98 6.02 22.78
C ILE A 222 14.60 6.91 23.98
N GLY A 223 15.25 8.06 24.16
CA GLY A 223 14.84 9.05 25.16
C GLY A 223 13.40 9.52 24.97
N GLN A 224 13.01 9.83 23.73
CA GLN A 224 11.63 10.20 23.38
C GLN A 224 10.63 9.09 23.70
N VAL A 225 10.96 7.82 23.43
CA VAL A 225 10.13 6.68 23.82
C VAL A 225 9.91 6.65 25.34
N PHE A 226 10.97 6.79 26.13
CA PHE A 226 10.83 6.81 27.59
C PHE A 226 10.03 8.02 28.08
N SER A 227 10.27 9.21 27.52
CA SER A 227 9.50 10.42 27.83
C SER A 227 8.01 10.22 27.57
N ASN A 228 7.65 9.64 26.43
CA ASN A 228 6.26 9.41 26.07
C ASN A 228 5.59 8.34 26.96
N LEU A 229 6.29 7.23 27.23
CA LEU A 229 5.74 6.16 28.08
C LEU A 229 5.56 6.60 29.53
N LEU A 230 6.56 7.27 30.11
CA LEU A 230 6.52 7.74 31.49
C LEU A 230 5.61 8.95 31.65
N GLY A 231 5.62 9.88 30.69
CA GLY A 231 4.71 11.02 30.65
C GLY A 231 3.26 10.58 30.62
N ASN A 232 2.93 9.51 29.88
CA ASN A 232 1.59 8.92 29.87
C ASN A 232 1.24 8.13 31.15
N ALA A 233 2.23 7.63 31.87
CA ALA A 233 2.03 6.87 33.11
C ALA A 233 1.75 7.77 34.33
N LEU A 234 2.18 9.03 34.28
CA LEU A 234 1.93 10.08 35.28
C LEU A 234 0.58 10.76 35.02
#